data_AF-A0A7S0YT98-F1
#
_entry.id   AF-A0A7S0YT98-F1
#
_cell.length_a   1.000
_cell.length_b   1.000
_cell.length_c   1.000
_cell.angle_alpha   90.00
_cell.angle_beta   90.00
_cell.angle_gamma   90.00
#
_symmetry.space_group_name_H-M   'P 1'
#
loop_
_entity.id
_entity.type
_entity.pdbx_description
1 polymer ?
#
loop_
_entity_poly.entity_id
_entity_poly.type
_entity_poly.pdbx_seq_one_letter_code
_entity_poly.pdbx_strand_id
1 'polypeptide(L)'
;VATTQNVGAFAPSAGRLELNPPKAATPADVTITFLPEMALLAGDSVLVRLSNFTGPPGPVVQRFVQGASGGNFTCTWDAPNASLILAVKANQRVPAGVP
;
A
#
# COMPACT_ATOMS: atom_id res chain seq x y z
N VAL A 1 -27.78 -14.03 -14.04
CA VAL A 1 -26.31 -13.89 -14.04
C VAL A 1 -25.94 -13.19 -12.75
N ALA A 2 -25.41 -13.93 -11.77
CA ALA A 2 -24.97 -13.37 -10.50
C ALA A 2 -23.50 -12.96 -10.67
N THR A 3 -23.23 -11.67 -10.79
CA THR A 3 -21.86 -11.16 -10.68
C THR A 3 -21.48 -11.25 -9.22
N THR A 4 -20.74 -12.30 -8.85
CA THR A 4 -20.19 -12.44 -7.50
C THR A 4 -19.35 -11.19 -7.24
N GLN A 5 -19.62 -10.47 -6.17
CA GLN A 5 -18.78 -9.36 -5.78
C GLN A 5 -17.43 -9.96 -5.39
N ASN A 6 -16.36 -9.57 -6.08
CA ASN A 6 -15.02 -10.02 -5.69
C ASN A 6 -14.69 -9.38 -4.34
N VAL A 7 -14.76 -10.16 -3.27
CA VAL A 7 -14.27 -9.74 -1.96
C VAL A 7 -12.77 -9.49 -2.12
N GLY A 8 -12.33 -8.24 -1.99
CA GLY A 8 -10.92 -7.86 -2.03
C GLY A 8 -10.30 -7.65 -3.41
N ALA A 9 -11.05 -7.17 -4.41
CA ALA A 9 -10.46 -6.82 -5.71
C ALA A 9 -9.85 -5.41 -5.73
N PHE A 10 -8.75 -5.28 -6.48
CA PHE A 10 -8.16 -4.01 -6.87
C PHE A 10 -8.35 -3.83 -8.37
N ALA A 11 -8.67 -2.61 -8.81
CA ALA A 11 -8.86 -2.36 -10.23
C ALA A 11 -7.53 -2.61 -10.98
N PRO A 12 -7.51 -3.53 -11.97
CA PRO A 12 -6.26 -4.04 -12.56
C PRO A 12 -5.44 -2.98 -13.31
N SER A 13 -6.08 -1.89 -13.74
CA SER A 13 -5.45 -0.77 -14.46
C SER A 13 -5.00 0.39 -13.58
N ALA A 14 -5.31 0.37 -12.28
CA ALA A 14 -4.98 1.47 -11.36
C ALA A 14 -3.69 1.25 -10.56
N GLY A 15 -3.12 0.03 -10.63
CA GLY A 15 -1.86 -0.31 -9.99
C GLY A 15 -0.69 0.42 -10.65
N ARG A 16 -0.06 1.36 -9.93
CA ARG A 16 1.13 2.09 -10.40
C ARG A 16 2.21 2.12 -9.33
N LEU A 17 3.46 1.97 -9.76
CA LEU A 17 4.64 2.10 -8.93
C LEU A 17 5.56 3.15 -9.55
N GLU A 18 5.95 4.16 -8.76
CA GLU A 18 6.94 5.18 -9.13
C GLU A 18 8.09 5.18 -8.13
N LEU A 19 9.31 5.34 -8.64
CA LEU A 19 10.53 5.41 -7.85
C LEU A 19 11.23 6.72 -8.15
N ASN A 20 11.63 7.45 -7.11
CA ASN A 20 12.39 8.68 -7.27
C ASN A 20 13.52 8.79 -6.23
N PRO A 21 14.80 8.70 -6.63
CA PRO A 21 15.30 8.33 -7.95
C PRO A 21 15.16 6.83 -8.24
N PRO A 22 14.94 6.40 -9.50
CA PRO A 22 14.88 4.99 -9.88
C PRO A 22 16.31 4.38 -10.01
N LYS A 23 17.11 4.46 -8.95
CA LYS A 23 18.50 3.98 -8.93
C LYS A 23 18.69 2.89 -7.87
N ALA A 24 19.31 1.79 -8.28
CA ALA A 24 19.61 0.68 -7.37
C ALA A 24 20.64 1.09 -6.31
N ALA A 25 20.53 0.48 -5.12
CA ALA A 25 21.41 0.70 -3.97
C ALA A 25 21.48 2.14 -3.45
N THR A 26 20.49 2.99 -3.80
CA THR A 26 20.32 4.32 -3.22
C THR A 26 18.94 4.44 -2.57
N PRO A 27 18.78 5.21 -1.49
CA PRO A 27 17.47 5.55 -0.96
C PRO A 27 16.61 6.20 -2.04
N ALA A 28 15.38 5.72 -2.19
CA ALA A 28 14.42 6.22 -3.17
C ALA A 28 13.04 6.31 -2.54
N ASP A 29 12.30 7.34 -2.92
CA ASP A 29 10.89 7.49 -2.61
C ASP A 29 10.08 6.54 -3.48
N VAL A 30 9.25 5.71 -2.84
CA VAL A 30 8.40 4.72 -3.51
C VAL A 30 6.96 5.19 -3.42
N THR A 31 6.38 5.57 -4.55
CA THR A 31 4.95 5.93 -4.63
C THR A 31 4.18 4.74 -5.19
N ILE A 32 3.25 4.22 -4.41
CA ILE A 32 2.36 3.12 -4.80
C ILE A 32 0.96 3.72 -4.96
N THR A 33 0.33 3.43 -6.10
CA THR A 33 -1.07 3.77 -6.36
C THR A 33 -1.82 2.49 -6.63
N PHE A 34 -2.97 2.33 -5.99
CA PHE A 34 -3.90 1.24 -6.24
C PHE A 34 -5.32 1.75 -6.01
N LEU A 35 -6.29 1.14 -6.67
CA LEU A 35 -7.70 1.49 -6.53
C LEU A 35 -8.45 0.29 -5.94
N PRO A 36 -8.91 0.34 -4.68
CA PRO A 36 -9.68 -0.74 -4.11
C PRO A 36 -11.10 -0.73 -4.70
N GLU A 37 -11.61 -1.90 -5.11
CA GLU A 37 -13.01 -2.07 -5.58
C GLU A 37 -13.99 -2.30 -4.41
N MET A 38 -13.47 -2.36 -3.19
CA MET A 38 -14.24 -2.40 -1.95
C MET A 38 -13.72 -1.37 -0.95
N ALA A 39 -14.54 -1.01 0.03
CA ALA A 39 -14.07 -0.14 1.11
C ALA A 39 -13.07 -0.90 2.00
N LEU A 40 -11.95 -0.28 2.32
CA LEU A 40 -11.00 -0.78 3.33
C LEU A 40 -11.36 -0.16 4.68
N LEU A 41 -11.49 -1.01 5.69
CA LEU A 41 -11.87 -0.66 7.04
C LEU A 41 -10.67 -0.76 7.99
N ALA A 42 -10.77 -0.12 9.15
CA ALA A 42 -9.77 -0.24 10.21
C ALA A 42 -9.52 -1.72 10.56
N GLY A 43 -8.25 -2.13 10.50
CA GLY A 43 -7.83 -3.53 10.68
C GLY A 43 -7.55 -4.27 9.37
N ASP A 44 -8.04 -3.78 8.23
CA ASP A 44 -7.66 -4.33 6.92
C ASP A 44 -6.20 -4.05 6.63
N SER A 45 -5.55 -5.01 5.96
CA SER A 45 -4.16 -4.93 5.58
C SER A 45 -3.99 -5.19 4.10
N VAL A 46 -3.30 -4.28 3.42
CA VAL A 46 -2.87 -4.42 2.03
C VAL A 46 -1.40 -4.82 2.02
N LEU A 47 -1.09 -5.95 1.41
CA LEU A 47 0.28 -6.44 1.26
C LEU A 47 0.80 -6.07 -0.13
N VAL A 48 1.90 -5.31 -0.17
CA VAL A 48 2.60 -4.98 -1.42
C VAL A 48 3.94 -5.69 -1.43
N ARG A 49 4.11 -6.65 -2.33
CA ARG A 49 5.38 -7.37 -2.48
C ARG A 49 6.33 -6.58 -3.38
N LEU A 50 7.41 -6.10 -2.80
CA LEU A 50 8.45 -5.33 -3.49
C LEU A 50 9.74 -6.17 -3.54
N SER A 51 9.69 -7.23 -4.34
CA SER A 51 10.87 -8.06 -4.61
C SER A 51 12.02 -7.18 -5.11
N ASN A 52 13.22 -7.37 -4.55
CA ASN A 52 14.45 -6.59 -4.79
C ASN A 52 14.56 -5.25 -4.05
N PHE A 53 13.60 -4.88 -3.21
CA PHE A 53 13.76 -3.77 -2.28
C PHE A 53 14.30 -4.26 -0.95
N THR A 54 15.06 -3.39 -0.28
CA THR A 54 15.54 -3.60 1.09
C THR A 54 15.17 -2.39 1.95
N GLY A 55 14.99 -2.63 3.24
CA GLY A 55 14.58 -1.61 4.19
C GLY A 55 14.78 -2.11 5.62
N PRO A 56 14.89 -1.21 6.60
CA PRO A 56 14.96 -1.60 8.00
C PRO A 56 13.66 -2.32 8.39
N PRO A 57 13.73 -3.44 9.12
CA PRO A 57 12.53 -4.10 9.62
C PRO A 57 11.80 -3.21 10.62
N GLY A 58 10.47 -3.27 10.61
CA GLY A 58 9.63 -2.59 11.59
C GLY A 58 8.78 -1.44 11.02
N PRO A 59 8.13 -0.66 11.89
CA PRO A 59 7.22 0.39 11.47
C PRO A 59 7.97 1.46 10.68
N VAL A 60 7.54 1.69 9.44
CA VAL A 60 7.96 2.85 8.67
C VAL A 60 7.35 4.05 9.39
N VAL A 61 8.19 4.93 9.93
CA VAL A 61 7.68 6.10 10.66
C VAL A 61 6.74 6.90 9.74
N GLN A 62 5.56 7.24 10.24
CA GLN A 62 4.48 7.89 9.47
C GLN A 62 4.91 9.17 8.76
N ARG A 63 6.03 9.78 9.13
CA ARG A 63 6.62 10.93 8.44
C ARG A 63 7.04 10.63 6.99
N PHE A 64 7.29 9.37 6.66
CA PHE A 64 7.64 8.92 5.31
C PHE A 64 6.44 8.42 4.49
N VAL A 65 5.26 8.26 5.11
CA VAL A 65 4.04 7.85 4.41
C VAL A 65 3.27 9.11 4.06
N GLN A 66 3.34 9.49 2.78
CA GLN A 66 2.68 10.68 2.24
C GLN A 66 1.74 10.31 1.09
N GLY A 67 0.93 11.26 0.63
CA GLY A 67 -0.07 11.07 -0.42
C GLY A 67 -1.51 11.24 0.08
N ALA A 68 -2.46 11.31 -0.84
CA ALA A 68 -3.87 11.63 -0.55
C ALA A 68 -4.49 10.67 0.48
N SER A 69 -4.11 9.40 0.41
CA SER A 69 -4.57 8.34 1.30
C SER A 69 -3.55 7.92 2.36
N GLY A 70 -2.32 8.46 2.33
CA GLY A 70 -1.21 8.06 3.22
C GLY A 70 -1.49 8.29 4.71
N GLY A 71 -2.29 9.30 5.04
CA GLY A 71 -2.74 9.57 6.41
C GLY A 71 -3.58 8.45 7.03
N ASN A 72 -4.22 7.62 6.17
CA ASN A 72 -5.16 6.58 6.58
C ASN A 72 -4.49 5.24 6.90
N PHE A 73 -3.22 5.08 6.53
CA PHE A 73 -2.48 3.82 6.69
C PHE A 73 -1.31 3.94 7.66
N THR A 74 -1.04 2.86 8.40
CA THR A 74 0.29 2.57 8.95
C THR A 74 1.05 1.68 7.99
N CYS A 75 2.35 1.89 7.89
CA CYS A 75 3.20 1.17 6.98
C CYS A 75 4.29 0.44 7.78
N THR A 76 4.49 -0.84 7.48
CA THR A 76 5.50 -1.68 8.13
C THR A 76 6.26 -2.43 7.04
N TRP A 77 7.59 -2.37 7.08
CA TRP A 77 8.42 -3.15 6.16
C TRP A 77 8.76 -4.50 6.77
N ASP A 78 8.42 -5.56 6.03
CA ASP A 78 8.75 -6.94 6.34
C ASP A 78 9.97 -7.37 5.52
N ALA A 79 11.15 -7.21 6.11
CA ALA A 79 12.44 -7.53 5.51
C ALA A 79 12.59 -8.98 5.02
N PRO A 80 12.23 -10.04 5.78
CA PRO A 80 12.40 -11.43 5.32
C PRO A 80 11.58 -11.76 4.06
N ASN A 81 10.43 -11.12 3.86
CA ASN A 81 9.56 -11.37 2.70
C ASN A 81 9.61 -10.27 1.63
N ALA A 82 10.49 -9.27 1.80
CA ALA A 82 10.57 -8.07 0.95
C ALA A 82 9.17 -7.48 0.65
N SER A 83 8.36 -7.36 1.71
CA SER A 83 6.94 -7.01 1.60
C SER A 83 6.63 -5.79 2.45
N LEU A 84 5.88 -4.85 1.88
CA LEU A 84 5.36 -3.68 2.56
C LEU A 84 3.93 -3.98 3.01
N ILE A 85 3.69 -3.87 4.32
CA ILE A 85 2.36 -4.07 4.90
C ILE A 85 1.76 -2.69 5.16
N LEU A 86 0.65 -2.39 4.50
CA LEU A 86 -0.14 -1.18 4.67
C LEU A 86 -1.41 -1.54 5.45
N ALA A 87 -1.45 -1.20 6.74
CA ALA A 87 -2.62 -1.46 7.58
C ALA A 87 -3.45 -0.19 7.75
N VAL A 88 -4.78 -0.28 7.63
CA VAL A 88 -5.66 0.88 7.84
C VAL A 88 -5.67 1.24 9.34
N LYS A 89 -5.42 2.51 9.66
CA LYS A 89 -5.43 3.02 11.03
C LYS A 89 -6.80 2.83 11.68
N ALA A 90 -6.80 2.71 13.01
CA ALA A 90 -8.03 2.75 13.79
C ALA A 90 -8.84 4.02 13.46
N ASN A 91 -10.15 3.85 13.27
CA ASN A 91 -11.11 4.91 12.90
C ASN A 91 -10.93 5.53 11.50
N GLN A 92 -10.09 4.95 10.64
CA GLN A 92 -9.98 5.37 9.24
C GLN A 92 -10.78 4.43 8.33
N ARG A 93 -11.26 4.99 7.21
CA ARG A 93 -11.91 4.25 6.13
C ARG A 93 -11.38 4.74 4.80
N VAL A 94 -11.11 3.81 3.89
CA VAL A 94 -10.80 4.15 2.48
C VAL A 94 -11.97 3.67 1.63
N PRO A 95 -12.75 4.58 1.02
CA PRO A 95 -13.87 4.21 0.18
C PRO A 95 -13.41 3.43 -1.07
N ALA A 96 -14.29 2.60 -1.63
CA ALA A 96 -14.07 1.99 -2.93
C ALA A 96 -13.93 3.08 -4.02
N GLY A 97 -13.03 2.88 -4.98
CA GLY A 97 -12.90 3.77 -6.13
C GLY A 97 -12.18 5.11 -5.88
N VAL A 98 -11.50 5.28 -4.74
CA VAL A 98 -10.65 6.46 -4.46
C VAL A 98 -9.17 6.03 -4.43
N PRO A 99 -8.27 6.67 -5.20
CA PRO A 99 -6.83 6.40 -5.18
C PRO A 99 -6.09 7.02 -3.97
#